data_AF-A0A953PEX3-F1
#
_entry.id   AF-A0A953PEX3-F1
#
_cell.length_a   1.000
_cell.length_b   1.000
_cell.length_c   1.000
_cell.angle_alpha   90.00
_cell.angle_beta   90.00
_cell.angle_gamma   90.00
#
_symmetry.space_group_name_H-M   'P 1'
#
loop_
_entity.id
_entity.type
_entity.pdbx_description
1 polymer ?
#
loop_
_entity_poly.entity_id
_entity_poly.type
_entity_poly.pdbx_seq_one_letter_code
_entity_poly.pdbx_strand_id
1 'polypeptide(L)'
;MKRVGVISTAVLSLLLGAPAFTYAQQEQQGEKQKQEQQDEKQGKPEKQGKPEKQAKPEKPQGAQQAKPQQQRQQPAQQQQQQDKNKQDQQRAQQQQQQDKNKQDQQRAQQQQQQDKSKQDQQRARQQEQQDKNKQQQQQGERLSQQRQQQLVEQQQQRLTQYRQHLDQQQRVLQQQTAELQQQKRMAQYRFHEDYLERLRQQQVFLQNDRHPDYDRDPYFYTAPIYRYHRGGRYYEVNQYAADLLRQALNNGYQEGFRAGQADREDRWRSDYRDCYAYQDANYGYNGYYVDRDDYNYYFREGFRRGYEDGYSSRYQYGRYSDGSYIMLEVILSQVLGFESLR
;
A
#
# COMPACT_ATOMS: atom_id res chain seq x y z
N MET A 1 13.44 -80.47 -5.53
CA MET A 1 12.33 -80.49 -6.51
C MET A 1 11.83 -79.06 -6.72
N LYS A 2 11.73 -78.67 -8.00
CA LYS A 2 10.97 -77.57 -8.61
C LYS A 2 11.27 -76.12 -8.15
N ARG A 3 12.05 -75.43 -8.99
CA ARG A 3 12.10 -73.98 -9.15
C ARG A 3 10.87 -73.52 -9.95
N VAL A 4 10.23 -72.42 -9.56
CA VAL A 4 9.28 -71.68 -10.40
C VAL A 4 9.71 -70.22 -10.39
N GLY A 5 10.14 -69.75 -11.55
CA GLY A 5 10.39 -68.33 -11.82
C GLY A 5 9.10 -67.63 -12.19
N VAL A 6 9.00 -66.35 -11.83
CA VAL A 6 7.97 -65.44 -12.33
C VAL A 6 8.66 -64.22 -12.91
N ILE A 7 8.15 -63.86 -14.08
CA ILE A 7 8.72 -63.02 -15.12
C ILE A 7 8.55 -61.53 -14.80
N SER A 8 9.58 -60.76 -15.14
CA SER A 8 9.60 -59.30 -15.27
C SER A 8 8.47 -58.75 -16.13
N THR A 9 7.78 -57.73 -15.64
CA THR A 9 7.19 -56.69 -16.50
C THR A 9 7.47 -55.33 -15.89
N ALA A 10 8.50 -54.68 -16.43
CA ALA A 10 8.74 -53.26 -16.24
C ALA A 10 7.74 -52.47 -17.09
N VAL A 11 7.01 -51.56 -16.48
CA VAL A 11 6.27 -50.51 -17.21
C VAL A 11 6.90 -49.17 -16.82
N LEU A 12 7.83 -48.72 -17.64
CA LEU A 12 8.20 -47.32 -17.74
C LEU A 12 7.02 -46.57 -18.35
N SER A 13 6.53 -45.53 -17.69
CA SER A 13 5.67 -44.52 -18.32
C SER A 13 6.17 -43.15 -17.88
N LEU A 14 7.00 -42.59 -18.74
CA LEU A 14 7.37 -41.18 -18.82
C LEU A 14 6.19 -40.39 -19.38
N LEU A 15 5.62 -39.48 -18.59
CA LEU A 15 4.88 -38.33 -19.11
C LEU A 15 5.24 -37.09 -18.28
N LEU A 16 6.23 -36.37 -18.78
CA LEU A 16 6.53 -34.99 -18.41
C LEU A 16 5.60 -34.08 -19.23
N GLY A 17 4.78 -33.29 -18.56
CA GLY A 17 4.01 -32.20 -19.14
C GLY A 17 4.04 -30.99 -18.21
N ALA A 18 5.01 -30.11 -18.42
CA ALA A 18 5.07 -28.81 -17.76
C ALA A 18 4.62 -27.73 -18.76
N PRO A 19 3.64 -26.88 -18.43
CA PRO A 19 3.45 -25.62 -19.15
C PRO A 19 4.40 -24.58 -18.55
N ALA A 20 5.39 -24.16 -19.34
CA ALA A 20 6.20 -22.98 -19.06
C ALA A 20 5.36 -21.72 -19.29
N PHE A 21 5.15 -20.92 -18.24
CA PHE A 21 4.73 -19.54 -18.38
C PHE A 21 5.97 -18.69 -18.69
N THR A 22 6.09 -18.24 -19.93
CA THR A 22 7.07 -17.21 -20.32
C THR A 22 6.57 -15.85 -19.89
N TYR A 23 7.35 -15.15 -19.06
CA TYR A 23 7.18 -13.74 -18.74
C TYR A 23 7.45 -12.88 -19.98
N ALA A 24 6.52 -12.00 -20.32
CA ALA A 24 6.71 -10.96 -21.32
C ALA A 24 7.32 -9.71 -20.68
N GLN A 25 8.51 -9.36 -21.14
CA GLN A 25 9.23 -8.12 -20.90
C GLN A 25 8.68 -7.06 -21.86
N GLN A 26 8.04 -6.01 -21.33
CA GLN A 26 7.49 -4.92 -22.14
C GLN A 26 8.39 -3.68 -22.00
N GLU A 27 9.20 -3.46 -23.03
CA GLU A 27 9.92 -2.21 -23.28
C GLU A 27 8.95 -1.13 -23.78
N GLN A 28 9.05 0.07 -23.22
CA GLN A 28 8.42 1.29 -23.71
C GLN A 28 9.39 2.01 -24.66
N GLN A 29 8.97 2.32 -25.89
CA GLN A 29 9.30 3.58 -26.60
C GLN A 29 8.65 3.66 -28.01
N GLY A 30 8.19 4.87 -28.36
CA GLY A 30 7.69 5.27 -29.69
C GLY A 30 6.19 5.02 -29.90
N GLU A 31 5.34 5.90 -30.45
CA GLU A 31 5.53 7.05 -31.32
C GLU A 31 4.36 8.05 -31.20
N LYS A 32 4.61 9.26 -31.71
CA LYS A 32 3.65 10.35 -31.94
C LYS A 32 2.59 9.96 -32.96
N GLN A 33 1.35 10.44 -32.79
CA GLN A 33 0.52 10.82 -33.94
C GLN A 33 -0.53 11.89 -33.58
N LYS A 34 -0.84 12.69 -34.59
CA LYS A 34 -1.49 13.99 -34.60
C LYS A 34 -2.66 13.89 -35.59
N GLN A 35 -3.85 14.39 -35.24
CA GLN A 35 -5.00 14.65 -36.13
C GLN A 35 -5.89 15.66 -35.36
N GLU A 36 -6.16 16.91 -35.77
CA GLU A 36 -6.85 17.44 -36.97
C GLU A 36 -8.19 16.72 -37.24
N GLN A 37 -9.35 17.34 -37.51
CA GLN A 37 -9.85 18.71 -37.61
C GLN A 37 -11.40 18.58 -37.85
N GLN A 38 -12.10 19.69 -38.13
CA GLN A 38 -13.47 19.86 -38.67
C GLN A 38 -14.57 20.19 -37.64
N ASP A 39 -15.12 21.42 -37.63
CA ASP A 39 -16.06 22.06 -38.59
C ASP A 39 -17.49 21.49 -38.37
N GLU A 40 -18.59 22.23 -38.21
CA GLU A 40 -19.08 23.42 -38.93
C GLU A 40 -20.23 24.12 -38.15
N LYS A 41 -20.36 25.45 -38.36
CA LYS A 41 -21.56 26.30 -38.67
C LYS A 41 -22.99 25.80 -38.32
N GLN A 42 -24.03 26.61 -38.07
CA GLN A 42 -24.43 27.96 -38.50
C GLN A 42 -25.77 28.30 -37.80
N GLY A 43 -26.10 29.57 -37.57
CA GLY A 43 -27.44 29.96 -37.09
C GLY A 43 -27.62 31.44 -36.72
N LYS A 44 -27.63 32.31 -37.74
CA LYS A 44 -28.07 33.73 -37.75
C LYS A 44 -29.64 33.79 -37.78
N PRO A 45 -30.37 34.93 -37.88
CA PRO A 45 -29.98 36.36 -37.91
C PRO A 45 -30.94 37.35 -37.16
N GLU A 46 -30.65 38.65 -37.02
CA GLU A 46 -31.12 39.83 -37.83
C GLU A 46 -31.81 40.85 -36.86
N LYS A 47 -31.87 42.19 -36.98
CA LYS A 47 -31.52 43.25 -37.97
C LYS A 47 -31.80 44.61 -37.27
N GLN A 48 -31.02 45.69 -37.42
CA GLN A 48 -31.23 46.86 -38.32
C GLN A 48 -30.36 48.00 -37.74
N GLY A 49 -29.71 48.94 -38.43
CA GLY A 49 -29.63 49.32 -39.83
C GLY A 49 -29.25 50.82 -39.88
N LYS A 50 -28.02 51.18 -40.32
CA LYS A 50 -27.68 51.92 -41.58
C LYS A 50 -27.72 53.47 -41.50
N PRO A 51 -27.10 54.24 -42.43
CA PRO A 51 -26.19 53.85 -43.52
C PRO A 51 -24.92 54.74 -43.75
N GLU A 52 -24.09 54.14 -44.60
CA GLU A 52 -22.91 54.56 -45.36
C GLU A 52 -23.22 55.45 -46.59
N LYS A 53 -22.13 55.97 -47.23
CA LYS A 53 -21.91 56.30 -48.69
C LYS A 53 -21.63 57.79 -48.99
N GLN A 54 -20.92 58.20 -50.05
CA GLN A 54 -19.93 57.69 -51.02
C GLN A 54 -19.44 58.90 -51.83
N ALA A 55 -18.24 58.79 -52.40
CA ALA A 55 -17.80 59.27 -53.73
C ALA A 55 -17.79 60.77 -54.14
N LYS A 56 -16.64 61.15 -54.71
CA LYS A 56 -16.33 62.20 -55.71
C LYS A 56 -17.34 62.19 -56.90
N PRO A 57 -17.58 63.30 -57.64
CA PRO A 57 -16.58 63.83 -58.60
C PRO A 57 -16.61 65.38 -58.89
N GLU A 58 -15.53 65.82 -59.56
CA GLU A 58 -15.31 66.89 -60.57
C GLU A 58 -15.85 68.34 -60.53
N LYS A 59 -14.95 69.21 -61.06
CA LYS A 59 -14.94 70.62 -61.53
C LYS A 59 -16.21 71.11 -62.27
N PRO A 60 -16.48 72.45 -62.40
CA PRO A 60 -15.62 73.38 -63.14
C PRO A 60 -15.58 74.87 -62.68
N GLN A 61 -14.85 75.62 -63.49
CA GLN A 61 -14.43 77.03 -63.49
C GLN A 61 -15.52 78.08 -63.20
N GLY A 62 -15.06 79.23 -62.70
CA GLY A 62 -15.25 80.47 -63.46
C GLY A 62 -16.08 81.58 -62.81
N ALA A 63 -15.41 82.72 -62.67
CA ALA A 63 -15.91 84.07 -62.94
C ALA A 63 -16.65 84.88 -61.85
N GLN A 64 -16.01 86.03 -61.58
CA GLN A 64 -16.57 87.39 -61.61
C GLN A 64 -17.32 87.96 -60.40
N GLN A 65 -16.74 89.08 -59.92
CA GLN A 65 -17.36 90.40 -59.60
C GLN A 65 -18.52 90.44 -58.58
N ALA A 66 -18.72 91.43 -57.72
CA ALA A 66 -18.03 92.63 -57.26
C ALA A 66 -18.83 93.13 -56.02
N LYS A 67 -18.14 93.72 -55.03
CA LYS A 67 -18.50 94.79 -54.03
C LYS A 67 -19.99 95.22 -53.81
N PRO A 68 -20.32 95.93 -52.71
CA PRO A 68 -20.02 95.72 -51.27
C PRO A 68 -21.20 96.12 -50.33
N GLN A 69 -21.41 95.52 -49.15
CA GLN A 69 -22.14 96.22 -48.07
C GLN A 69 -21.92 95.56 -46.70
N GLN A 70 -21.08 96.13 -45.84
CA GLN A 70 -21.39 97.20 -44.87
C GLN A 70 -22.00 96.66 -43.57
N GLN A 71 -21.14 96.63 -42.55
CA GLN A 71 -21.41 96.98 -41.15
C GLN A 71 -22.25 96.03 -40.27
N ARG A 72 -21.72 95.87 -39.04
CA ARG A 72 -22.28 95.22 -37.82
C ARG A 72 -21.96 93.72 -37.75
N GLN A 73 -21.43 93.14 -36.67
CA GLN A 73 -21.31 93.54 -35.27
C GLN A 73 -20.01 92.95 -34.67
N GLN A 74 -19.33 93.73 -33.83
CA GLN A 74 -18.53 93.22 -32.71
C GLN A 74 -19.51 92.59 -31.71
N PRO A 75 -19.50 91.25 -31.52
CA PRO A 75 -18.88 90.70 -30.30
C PRO A 75 -18.31 89.25 -30.46
N ALA A 76 -17.76 88.84 -31.61
CA ALA A 76 -17.39 87.43 -31.84
C ALA A 76 -15.99 86.99 -31.33
N GLN A 77 -15.05 87.91 -31.06
CA GLN A 77 -13.67 87.55 -30.74
C GLN A 77 -13.40 87.22 -29.27
N GLN A 78 -14.21 87.74 -28.34
CA GLN A 78 -13.98 87.51 -26.90
C GLN A 78 -14.59 86.18 -26.41
N GLN A 79 -15.59 85.66 -27.11
CA GLN A 79 -16.24 84.39 -26.78
C GLN A 79 -15.39 83.18 -27.24
N GLN A 80 -14.74 83.29 -28.39
CA GLN A 80 -13.89 82.22 -28.95
C GLN A 80 -12.61 81.98 -28.12
N GLN A 81 -12.13 82.99 -27.40
CA GLN A 81 -10.94 82.89 -26.54
C GLN A 81 -11.27 82.33 -25.14
N GLN A 82 -12.49 82.57 -24.63
CA GLN A 82 -12.98 81.92 -23.41
C GLN A 82 -13.29 80.44 -23.63
N ASP A 83 -13.82 80.05 -24.78
CA ASP A 83 -14.12 78.64 -25.09
C ASP A 83 -12.84 77.80 -25.21
N LYS A 84 -11.78 78.37 -25.80
CA LYS A 84 -10.47 77.70 -25.90
C LYS A 84 -9.83 77.45 -24.53
N ASN A 85 -9.86 78.46 -23.65
CA ASN A 85 -9.35 78.31 -22.28
C ASN A 85 -10.16 77.29 -21.46
N LYS A 86 -11.49 77.22 -21.62
CA LYS A 86 -12.31 76.19 -20.97
C LYS A 86 -11.98 74.79 -21.48
N GLN A 87 -11.72 74.65 -22.78
CA GLN A 87 -11.40 73.36 -23.39
C GLN A 87 -10.01 72.85 -22.97
N ASP A 88 -9.01 73.73 -22.89
CA ASP A 88 -7.67 73.37 -22.39
C ASP A 88 -7.70 73.04 -20.89
N GLN A 89 -8.51 73.74 -20.10
CA GLN A 89 -8.70 73.44 -18.68
C GLN A 89 -9.40 72.08 -18.46
N GLN A 90 -10.38 71.72 -19.29
CA GLN A 90 -10.99 70.39 -19.28
C GLN A 90 -10.00 69.29 -19.67
N ARG A 91 -9.15 69.53 -20.67
CA ARG A 91 -8.12 68.57 -21.10
C ARG A 91 -7.08 68.32 -20.02
N ALA A 92 -6.64 69.38 -19.34
CA ALA A 92 -5.72 69.28 -18.22
C ALA A 92 -6.33 68.50 -17.03
N GLN A 93 -7.60 68.75 -16.69
CA GLN A 93 -8.30 67.96 -15.66
C GLN A 93 -8.43 66.48 -16.05
N GLN A 94 -8.77 66.20 -17.31
CA GLN A 94 -8.95 64.82 -17.78
C GLN A 94 -7.63 64.03 -17.79
N GLN A 95 -6.52 64.70 -18.11
CA GLN A 95 -5.18 64.10 -18.09
C GLN A 95 -4.71 63.83 -16.65
N GLN A 96 -4.96 64.76 -15.73
CA GLN A 96 -4.65 64.58 -14.31
C GLN A 96 -5.46 63.43 -13.68
N GLN A 97 -6.69 63.18 -14.16
CA GLN A 97 -7.53 62.08 -13.71
C GLN A 97 -7.07 60.72 -14.27
N GLN A 98 -6.55 60.69 -15.49
CA GLN A 98 -5.94 59.48 -16.07
C GLN A 98 -4.65 59.07 -15.36
N ASP A 99 -3.79 60.04 -15.01
CA ASP A 99 -2.55 59.75 -14.29
C ASP A 99 -2.82 59.23 -12.87
N LYS A 100 -3.84 59.79 -12.19
CA LYS A 100 -4.29 59.30 -10.88
C LYS A 100 -4.78 57.85 -10.96
N ASN A 101 -5.61 57.52 -11.96
CA ASN A 101 -6.08 56.15 -12.18
C ASN A 101 -4.95 55.16 -12.46
N LYS A 102 -3.93 55.55 -13.25
CA LYS A 102 -2.76 54.69 -13.50
C LYS A 102 -1.96 54.43 -12.23
N GLN A 103 -1.79 55.45 -11.39
CA GLN A 103 -1.07 55.33 -10.12
C GLN A 103 -1.82 54.44 -9.12
N ASP A 104 -3.14 54.59 -9.02
CA ASP A 104 -3.99 53.74 -8.17
C ASP A 104 -3.98 52.28 -8.64
N GLN A 105 -3.98 52.04 -9.96
CA GLN A 105 -3.90 50.69 -10.52
C GLN A 105 -2.56 50.00 -10.24
N GLN A 106 -1.43 50.73 -10.31
CA GLN A 106 -0.12 50.21 -9.91
C GLN A 106 -0.07 49.89 -8.40
N ARG A 107 -0.65 50.75 -7.56
CA ARG A 107 -0.69 50.54 -6.10
C ARG A 107 -1.50 49.30 -5.74
N ALA A 108 -2.64 49.08 -6.39
CA ALA A 108 -3.47 47.90 -6.21
C ALA A 108 -2.75 46.61 -6.61
N GLN A 109 -2.02 46.61 -7.74
CA GLN A 109 -1.22 45.46 -8.17
C GLN A 109 -0.09 45.11 -7.18
N GLN A 110 0.59 46.12 -6.66
CA GLN A 110 1.69 45.94 -5.72
C GLN A 110 1.20 45.41 -4.35
N GLN A 111 0.01 45.87 -3.92
CA GLN A 111 -0.64 45.39 -2.70
C GLN A 111 -1.10 43.93 -2.84
N GLN A 112 -1.65 43.56 -4.00
CA GLN A 112 -2.07 42.19 -4.29
C GLN A 112 -0.89 41.20 -4.33
N GLN A 113 0.29 41.62 -4.81
CA GLN A 113 1.51 40.81 -4.75
C GLN A 113 2.04 40.64 -3.32
N GLN A 114 1.99 41.67 -2.49
CA GLN A 114 2.37 41.57 -1.07
C GLN A 114 1.44 40.63 -0.29
N ASP A 115 0.13 40.71 -0.53
CA ASP A 115 -0.82 39.86 0.16
C ASP A 115 -0.65 38.39 -0.23
N LYS A 116 -0.39 38.12 -1.52
CA LYS A 116 -0.10 36.77 -2.00
C LYS A 116 1.18 36.20 -1.38
N SER A 117 2.24 37.01 -1.29
CA SER A 117 3.51 36.60 -0.65
C SER A 117 3.33 36.30 0.85
N LYS A 118 2.54 37.11 1.58
CA LYS A 118 2.21 36.84 2.99
C LYS A 118 1.41 35.56 3.15
N GLN A 119 0.47 35.30 2.25
CA GLN A 119 -0.36 34.09 2.28
C GLN A 119 0.47 32.83 1.99
N ASP A 120 1.39 32.88 1.02
CA ASP A 120 2.30 31.78 0.71
C ASP A 120 3.27 31.51 1.88
N GLN A 121 3.77 32.56 2.53
CA GLN A 121 4.63 32.43 3.71
C GLN A 121 3.87 31.84 4.92
N GLN A 122 2.59 32.19 5.09
CA GLN A 122 1.74 31.55 6.11
C GLN A 122 1.49 30.07 5.81
N ARG A 123 1.20 29.69 4.57
CA ARG A 123 1.05 28.27 4.17
C ARG A 123 2.32 27.48 4.42
N ALA A 124 3.48 28.02 4.03
CA ALA A 124 4.77 27.35 4.25
C ALA A 124 5.02 27.09 5.73
N ARG A 125 4.77 28.08 6.61
CA ARG A 125 4.88 27.90 8.07
C ARG A 125 3.90 26.86 8.61
N GLN A 126 2.67 26.86 8.13
CA GLN A 126 1.65 25.91 8.57
C GLN A 126 2.00 24.48 8.16
N GLN A 127 2.59 24.31 6.97
CA GLN A 127 3.07 23.03 6.46
C GLN A 127 4.29 22.53 7.26
N GLU A 128 5.25 23.41 7.56
CA GLU A 128 6.40 23.09 8.43
C GLU A 128 5.98 22.68 9.84
N GLN A 129 4.92 23.29 10.37
CA GLN A 129 4.40 23.00 11.70
C GLN A 129 3.65 21.65 11.71
N GLN A 130 2.91 21.33 10.64
CA GLN A 130 2.31 20.00 10.46
C GLN A 130 3.36 18.90 10.28
N ASP A 131 4.43 19.16 9.54
CA ASP A 131 5.52 18.21 9.33
C ASP A 131 6.28 17.94 10.63
N LYS A 132 6.55 18.98 11.44
CA LYS A 132 7.14 18.81 12.79
C LYS A 132 6.25 18.00 13.72
N ASN A 133 4.92 18.22 13.69
CA ASN A 133 3.99 17.45 14.52
C ASN A 133 3.92 15.98 14.10
N LYS A 134 3.92 15.68 12.79
CA LYS A 134 4.00 14.30 12.28
C LYS A 134 5.32 13.62 12.69
N GLN A 135 6.42 14.35 12.64
CA GLN A 135 7.74 13.82 13.00
C GLN A 135 7.85 13.56 14.51
N GLN A 136 7.22 14.38 15.36
CA GLN A 136 7.12 14.14 16.81
C GLN A 136 6.20 12.97 17.16
N GLN A 137 5.07 12.79 16.47
CA GLN A 137 4.21 11.61 16.66
C GLN A 137 4.94 10.32 16.26
N GLN A 138 5.68 10.30 15.16
CA GLN A 138 6.47 9.14 14.74
C GLN A 138 7.61 8.81 15.71
N GLN A 139 8.19 9.80 16.39
CA GLN A 139 9.21 9.57 17.43
C GLN A 139 8.61 8.96 18.71
N GLY A 140 7.35 9.25 19.03
CA GLY A 140 6.62 8.61 20.15
C GLY A 140 6.22 7.16 19.88
N GLU A 141 6.15 6.76 18.60
CA GLU A 141 5.82 5.39 18.17
C GLU A 141 7.07 4.51 17.96
N ARG A 142 8.29 5.06 18.06
CA ARG A 142 9.53 4.33 17.78
C ARG A 142 10.25 3.90 19.06
N LEU A 143 10.80 2.69 19.09
CA LEU A 143 11.64 2.21 20.19
C LEU A 143 12.93 3.04 20.35
N SER A 144 13.47 3.08 21.58
CA SER A 144 14.80 3.64 21.83
C SER A 144 15.88 2.78 21.15
N GLN A 145 16.97 3.41 20.70
CA GLN A 145 18.08 2.70 20.03
C GLN A 145 18.67 1.58 20.90
N GLN A 146 18.80 1.82 22.21
CA GLN A 146 19.29 0.79 23.14
C GLN A 146 18.34 -0.42 23.21
N ARG A 147 17.02 -0.20 23.25
CA ARG A 147 16.03 -1.29 23.26
C ARG A 147 16.01 -2.03 21.91
N GLN A 148 16.16 -1.29 20.81
CA GLN A 148 16.30 -1.88 19.47
C GLN A 148 17.52 -2.82 19.41
N GLN A 149 18.70 -2.36 19.86
CA GLN A 149 19.91 -3.20 19.91
C GLN A 149 19.71 -4.47 20.75
N GLN A 150 19.07 -4.36 21.92
CA GLN A 150 18.77 -5.52 22.77
C GLN A 150 17.87 -6.54 22.06
N LEU A 151 16.83 -6.08 21.35
CA LEU A 151 15.95 -6.96 20.59
C LEU A 151 16.71 -7.68 19.46
N VAL A 152 17.61 -6.98 18.77
CA VAL A 152 18.44 -7.55 17.71
C VAL A 152 19.40 -8.61 18.27
N GLU A 153 20.07 -8.35 19.39
CA GLU A 153 20.96 -9.32 20.03
C GLU A 153 20.22 -10.58 20.48
N GLN A 154 19.07 -10.42 21.15
CA GLN A 154 18.22 -11.55 21.55
C GLN A 154 17.76 -12.36 20.33
N GLN A 155 17.40 -11.66 19.25
CA GLN A 155 16.95 -12.27 18.02
C GLN A 155 18.04 -13.14 17.36
N GLN A 156 19.27 -12.66 17.29
CA GLN A 156 20.39 -13.41 16.71
C GLN A 156 20.71 -14.68 17.50
N GLN A 157 20.65 -14.61 18.83
CA GLN A 157 20.84 -15.76 19.71
C GLN A 157 19.75 -16.81 19.49
N ARG A 158 18.48 -16.40 19.47
CA ARG A 158 17.34 -17.30 19.22
C ARG A 158 17.44 -18.01 17.88
N LEU A 159 17.76 -17.27 16.81
CA LEU A 159 17.84 -17.84 15.46
C LEU A 159 18.94 -18.91 15.37
N THR A 160 20.08 -18.68 16.02
CA THR A 160 21.18 -19.65 16.06
C THR A 160 20.78 -20.94 16.79
N GLN A 161 20.19 -20.81 17.98
CA GLN A 161 19.69 -21.96 18.75
C GLN A 161 18.59 -22.71 18.00
N TYR A 162 17.71 -21.97 17.32
CA TYR A 162 16.61 -22.56 16.57
C TYR A 162 17.08 -23.38 15.37
N ARG A 163 18.05 -22.88 14.59
CA ARG A 163 18.63 -23.62 13.47
C ARG A 163 19.22 -24.97 13.91
N GLN A 164 19.96 -24.99 15.02
CA GLN A 164 20.51 -26.22 15.59
C GLN A 164 19.40 -27.21 16.01
N HIS A 165 18.34 -26.70 16.63
CA HIS A 165 17.20 -27.52 17.06
C HIS A 165 16.46 -28.15 15.86
N LEU A 166 16.22 -27.37 14.79
CA LEU A 166 15.51 -27.83 13.60
C LEU A 166 16.20 -29.04 12.96
N ASP A 167 17.54 -29.01 12.84
CA ASP A 167 18.32 -30.10 12.26
C ASP A 167 18.22 -31.40 13.08
N GLN A 168 18.16 -31.29 14.42
CA GLN A 168 17.98 -32.45 15.30
C GLN A 168 16.57 -33.04 15.16
N GLN A 169 15.55 -32.18 15.14
CA GLN A 169 14.15 -32.58 15.03
C GLN A 169 13.89 -33.37 13.74
N GLN A 170 14.38 -32.89 12.59
CA GLN A 170 14.20 -33.61 11.32
C GLN A 170 14.75 -35.05 11.35
N ARG A 171 15.87 -35.30 12.05
CA ARG A 171 16.42 -36.65 12.19
C ARG A 171 15.52 -37.55 13.02
N VAL A 172 14.95 -37.03 14.10
CA VAL A 172 14.00 -37.78 14.96
C VAL A 172 12.73 -38.11 14.18
N LEU A 173 12.18 -37.13 13.45
CA LEU A 173 10.98 -37.35 12.63
C LEU A 173 11.21 -38.43 11.57
N GLN A 174 12.34 -38.42 10.87
CA GLN A 174 12.67 -39.44 9.87
C GLN A 174 12.66 -40.87 10.44
N GLN A 175 13.18 -41.04 11.66
CA GLN A 175 13.17 -42.34 12.34
C GLN A 175 11.74 -42.77 12.68
N GLN A 176 10.94 -41.87 13.27
CA GLN A 176 9.53 -42.14 13.60
C GLN A 176 8.69 -42.45 12.35
N THR A 177 8.95 -41.78 11.22
CA THR A 177 8.25 -42.06 9.97
C THR A 177 8.48 -43.48 9.49
N ALA A 178 9.70 -44.01 9.62
CA ALA A 178 9.99 -45.41 9.27
C ALA A 178 9.24 -46.41 10.17
N GLU A 179 9.03 -46.09 11.45
CA GLU A 179 8.26 -46.92 12.38
C GLU A 179 6.77 -46.98 11.99
N LEU A 180 6.18 -45.87 11.52
CA LEU A 180 4.80 -45.85 11.05
C LEU A 180 4.56 -46.81 9.88
N GLN A 181 5.54 -46.94 8.99
CA GLN A 181 5.48 -47.90 7.88
C GLN A 181 5.43 -49.34 8.40
N GLN A 182 6.22 -49.68 9.42
CA GLN A 182 6.22 -51.01 10.05
C GLN A 182 4.90 -51.29 10.77
N GLN A 183 4.33 -50.28 11.42
CA GLN A 183 3.04 -50.34 12.10
C GLN A 183 1.83 -50.34 11.14
N LYS A 184 2.08 -50.20 9.82
CA LYS A 184 1.05 -50.07 8.77
C LYS A 184 0.11 -48.86 8.99
N ARG A 185 0.59 -47.81 9.65
CA ARG A 185 -0.09 -46.53 9.85
C ARG A 185 0.07 -45.64 8.61
N MET A 186 -0.58 -46.04 7.52
CA MET A 186 -0.31 -45.49 6.19
C MET A 186 -0.76 -44.05 6.00
N ALA A 187 -1.86 -43.63 6.61
CA ALA A 187 -2.31 -42.24 6.54
C ALA A 187 -1.38 -41.33 7.36
N GLN A 188 -1.01 -41.77 8.57
CA GLN A 188 -0.05 -41.04 9.40
C GLN A 188 1.34 -40.96 8.76
N TYR A 189 1.78 -42.04 8.10
CA TYR A 189 3.03 -42.06 7.34
C TYR A 189 3.06 -40.96 6.27
N ARG A 190 1.97 -40.82 5.48
CA ARG A 190 1.87 -39.77 4.45
C ARG A 190 1.89 -38.38 5.07
N PHE A 191 1.14 -38.17 6.16
CA PHE A 191 1.15 -36.92 6.89
C PHE A 191 2.56 -36.56 7.39
N HIS A 192 3.31 -37.52 7.93
CA HIS A 192 4.69 -37.32 8.38
C HIS A 192 5.64 -36.98 7.24
N GLU A 193 5.55 -37.65 6.09
CA GLU A 193 6.35 -37.32 4.91
C GLU A 193 6.07 -35.88 4.43
N ASP A 194 4.79 -35.51 4.34
CA ASP A 194 4.40 -34.16 3.93
C ASP A 194 4.90 -33.09 4.95
N TYR A 195 4.82 -33.39 6.25
CA TYR A 195 5.31 -32.51 7.31
C TYR A 195 6.83 -32.35 7.27
N LEU A 196 7.55 -33.45 7.09
CA LEU A 196 9.01 -33.45 6.95
C LEU A 196 9.45 -32.61 5.74
N GLU A 197 8.76 -32.71 4.61
CA GLU A 197 9.07 -31.91 3.43
C GLU A 197 8.86 -30.41 3.69
N ARG A 198 7.77 -30.03 4.37
CA ARG A 198 7.55 -28.65 4.80
C ARG A 198 8.65 -28.14 5.73
N LEU A 199 9.13 -28.98 6.67
CA LEU A 199 10.25 -28.63 7.53
C LEU A 199 11.57 -28.44 6.77
N ARG A 200 11.83 -29.24 5.72
CA ARG A 200 12.99 -29.04 4.84
C ARG A 200 12.92 -27.73 4.07
N GLN A 201 11.75 -27.40 3.54
CA GLN A 201 11.53 -26.11 2.85
C GLN A 201 11.76 -24.92 3.78
N GLN A 202 11.26 -25.02 5.01
CA GLN A 202 11.50 -24.03 6.06
C GLN A 202 13.00 -23.91 6.40
N GLN A 203 13.73 -25.02 6.47
CA GLN A 203 15.18 -25.00 6.68
C GLN A 203 15.91 -24.28 5.56
N VAL A 204 15.57 -24.54 4.29
CA VAL A 204 16.17 -23.86 3.13
C VAL A 204 15.92 -22.35 3.19
N PHE A 205 14.69 -21.94 3.52
CA PHE A 205 14.35 -20.52 3.70
C PHE A 205 15.24 -19.87 4.77
N LEU A 206 15.37 -20.51 5.94
CA LEU A 206 16.19 -20.02 7.05
C LEU A 206 17.69 -20.01 6.72
N GLN A 207 18.17 -20.92 5.88
CA GLN A 207 19.56 -20.97 5.45
C GLN A 207 19.90 -19.90 4.41
N ASN A 208 18.93 -19.46 3.61
CA ASN A 208 19.12 -18.39 2.62
C ASN A 208 19.05 -17.00 3.28
N ASP A 209 18.32 -16.89 4.39
CA ASP A 209 18.19 -15.68 5.20
C ASP A 209 19.41 -15.48 6.15
N ARG A 210 20.63 -15.48 5.60
CA ARG A 210 21.88 -15.44 6.40
C ARG A 210 22.21 -14.08 6.98
N HIS A 211 21.73 -13.00 6.36
CA HIS A 211 22.04 -11.63 6.75
C HIS A 211 20.77 -10.79 6.84
N PRO A 212 20.01 -10.92 7.93
CA PRO A 212 18.79 -10.16 8.13
C PRO A 212 19.16 -8.69 8.34
N ASP A 213 18.55 -7.80 7.55
CA ASP A 213 18.73 -6.36 7.68
C ASP A 213 17.83 -5.83 8.81
N TYR A 214 18.28 -6.04 10.05
CA TYR A 214 17.57 -5.65 11.26
C TYR A 214 17.30 -4.13 11.35
N ASP A 215 18.09 -3.32 10.66
CA ASP A 215 17.93 -1.87 10.65
C ASP A 215 16.75 -1.42 9.77
N ARG A 216 16.44 -2.20 8.73
CA ARG A 216 15.31 -1.94 7.83
C ARG A 216 14.02 -2.62 8.27
N ASP A 217 14.09 -3.65 9.10
CA ASP A 217 12.92 -4.38 9.58
C ASP A 217 12.12 -3.56 10.63
N PRO A 218 10.87 -3.15 10.31
CA PRO A 218 10.04 -2.37 11.21
C PRO A 218 9.76 -2.99 12.57
N TYR A 219 9.85 -4.31 12.71
CA TYR A 219 9.63 -4.95 14.00
C TYR A 219 10.57 -4.40 15.09
N PHE A 220 11.84 -4.14 14.79
CA PHE A 220 12.84 -3.79 15.81
C PHE A 220 12.72 -2.37 16.31
N TYR A 221 11.99 -1.52 15.59
CA TYR A 221 11.81 -0.12 15.97
C TYR A 221 10.35 0.30 16.15
N THR A 222 9.36 -0.54 15.85
CA THR A 222 7.95 -0.21 16.07
C THR A 222 7.52 -0.51 17.50
N ALA A 223 6.94 0.48 18.19
CA ALA A 223 6.43 0.31 19.54
C ALA A 223 5.34 -0.77 19.65
N PRO A 224 5.24 -1.47 20.79
CA PRO A 224 4.14 -2.37 21.06
C PRO A 224 2.79 -1.65 20.99
N ILE A 225 1.79 -2.34 20.45
CA ILE A 225 0.41 -1.83 20.34
C ILE A 225 -0.61 -2.80 20.92
N TYR A 226 -0.19 -4.04 21.21
CA TYR A 226 -0.99 -5.04 21.90
C TYR A 226 -0.29 -5.51 23.16
N ARG A 227 -1.08 -5.93 24.13
CA ARG A 227 -0.61 -6.78 25.22
C ARG A 227 -1.41 -8.08 25.26
N TYR A 228 -0.79 -9.15 25.76
CA TYR A 228 -1.47 -10.41 26.03
C TYR A 228 -0.96 -11.03 27.33
N HIS A 229 -1.76 -11.92 27.90
CA HIS A 229 -1.46 -12.61 29.15
C HIS A 229 -1.18 -14.10 28.89
N ARG A 230 0.00 -14.58 29.30
CA ARG A 230 0.41 -15.98 29.15
C ARG A 230 1.20 -16.42 30.38
N GLY A 231 0.85 -17.56 30.97
CA GLY A 231 1.62 -18.14 32.08
C GLY A 231 1.78 -17.23 33.30
N GLY A 232 0.77 -16.40 33.61
CA GLY A 232 0.79 -15.49 34.76
C GLY A 232 1.56 -14.18 34.54
N ARG A 233 1.98 -13.89 33.30
CA ARG A 233 2.73 -12.69 32.93
C ARG A 233 2.07 -11.98 31.76
N TYR A 234 2.25 -10.66 31.72
CA TYR A 234 1.87 -9.84 30.58
C TYR A 234 3.06 -9.65 29.65
N TYR A 235 2.78 -9.69 28.36
CA TYR A 235 3.71 -9.45 27.28
C TYR A 235 3.15 -8.36 26.38
N GLU A 236 4.03 -7.51 25.86
CA GLU A 236 3.67 -6.45 24.93
C GLU A 236 4.30 -6.73 23.57
N VAL A 237 3.51 -6.65 22.51
CA VAL A 237 3.94 -6.92 21.13
C VAL A 237 3.43 -5.85 20.18
N ASN A 238 4.21 -5.60 19.13
CA ASN A 238 3.76 -4.78 18.01
C ASN A 238 2.92 -5.62 17.02
N GLN A 239 2.48 -4.99 15.93
CA GLN A 239 1.65 -5.65 14.92
C GLN A 239 2.32 -6.89 14.31
N TYR A 240 3.63 -6.84 14.01
CA TYR A 240 4.35 -7.93 13.36
C TYR A 240 4.45 -9.18 14.25
N ALA A 241 4.75 -9.01 15.54
CA ALA A 241 4.72 -10.11 16.49
C ALA A 241 3.30 -10.66 16.71
N ALA A 242 2.29 -9.79 16.78
CA ALA A 242 0.90 -10.22 16.90
C ALA A 242 0.45 -11.05 15.68
N ASP A 243 0.84 -10.65 14.47
CA ASP A 243 0.55 -11.38 13.24
C ASP A 243 1.25 -12.74 13.19
N LEU A 244 2.49 -12.83 13.69
CA LEU A 244 3.18 -14.11 13.81
C LEU A 244 2.48 -15.07 14.79
N LEU A 245 1.93 -14.57 15.90
CA LEU A 245 1.15 -15.39 16.84
C LEU A 245 -0.20 -15.83 16.26
N ARG A 246 -0.88 -14.97 15.47
CA ARG A 246 -2.05 -15.38 14.67
C ARG A 246 -1.69 -16.47 13.67
N GLN A 247 -0.55 -16.32 12.99
CA GLN A 247 -0.05 -17.32 12.07
C GLN A 247 0.26 -18.64 12.79
N ALA A 248 0.85 -18.60 13.99
CA ALA A 248 1.11 -19.80 14.78
C ALA A 248 -0.16 -20.61 15.02
N LEU A 249 -1.26 -19.97 15.44
CA LEU A 249 -2.55 -20.63 15.63
C LEU A 249 -3.11 -21.24 14.34
N ASN A 250 -3.02 -20.52 13.22
CA ASN A 250 -3.51 -21.02 11.94
C ASN A 250 -2.68 -22.19 11.42
N ASN A 251 -1.34 -22.09 11.50
CA ASN A 251 -0.44 -23.19 11.16
C ASN A 251 -0.73 -24.41 12.03
N GLY A 252 -0.85 -24.21 13.33
CA GLY A 252 -1.23 -25.25 14.28
C GLY A 252 -2.54 -25.91 13.90
N TYR A 253 -3.61 -25.13 13.71
CA TYR A 253 -4.92 -25.64 13.31
C TYR A 253 -4.87 -26.47 12.03
N GLN A 254 -4.14 -25.99 11.03
CA GLN A 254 -3.99 -26.68 9.77
C GLN A 254 -3.28 -28.03 9.90
N GLU A 255 -2.16 -28.07 10.63
CA GLU A 255 -1.41 -29.30 10.87
C GLU A 255 -2.18 -30.28 11.76
N GLY A 256 -2.88 -29.75 12.77
CA GLY A 256 -3.76 -30.53 13.63
C GLY A 256 -4.86 -31.21 12.85
N PHE A 257 -5.53 -30.48 11.95
CA PHE A 257 -6.61 -31.02 11.13
C PHE A 257 -6.14 -32.18 10.26
N ARG A 258 -4.98 -32.04 9.59
CA ARG A 258 -4.39 -33.11 8.78
C ARG A 258 -4.01 -34.33 9.62
N ALA A 259 -3.40 -34.11 10.79
CA ALA A 259 -3.05 -35.19 11.72
C ALA A 259 -4.30 -35.94 12.23
N GLY A 260 -5.35 -35.21 12.59
CA GLY A 260 -6.62 -35.80 13.04
C GLY A 260 -7.29 -36.64 11.94
N GLN A 261 -7.27 -36.16 10.68
CA GLN A 261 -7.75 -36.93 9.53
C GLN A 261 -6.94 -38.22 9.34
N ALA A 262 -5.62 -38.14 9.43
CA ALA A 262 -4.73 -39.28 9.28
C ALA A 262 -4.96 -40.35 10.37
N ASP A 263 -5.05 -39.95 11.64
CA ASP A 263 -5.37 -40.86 12.74
C ASP A 263 -6.75 -41.52 12.56
N ARG A 264 -7.76 -40.75 12.13
CA ARG A 264 -9.09 -41.28 11.84
C ARG A 264 -9.05 -42.32 10.72
N GLU A 265 -8.33 -42.05 9.63
CA GLU A 265 -8.21 -42.94 8.47
C GLU A 265 -7.51 -44.26 8.82
N ASP A 266 -6.49 -44.20 9.67
CA ASP A 266 -5.80 -45.38 10.20
C ASP A 266 -6.64 -46.13 11.26
N ARG A 267 -7.82 -45.60 11.64
CA ARG A 267 -8.63 -46.07 12.78
C ARG A 267 -7.85 -46.08 14.10
N TRP A 268 -6.90 -45.17 14.21
CA TRP A 268 -6.10 -44.98 15.41
C TRP A 268 -6.89 -44.24 16.48
N ARG A 269 -6.53 -44.42 17.75
CA ARG A 269 -7.16 -43.70 18.85
C ARG A 269 -6.93 -42.20 18.71
N SER A 270 -7.89 -41.39 19.16
CA SER A 270 -7.76 -39.94 19.24
C SER A 270 -6.74 -39.56 20.31
N ASP A 271 -5.53 -39.16 19.91
CA ASP A 271 -4.51 -38.65 20.82
C ASP A 271 -3.56 -37.66 20.13
N TYR A 272 -3.96 -36.40 20.10
CA TYR A 272 -3.15 -35.34 19.50
C TYR A 272 -1.80 -35.12 20.19
N ARG A 273 -1.63 -35.56 21.45
CA ARG A 273 -0.38 -35.35 22.20
C ARG A 273 0.73 -36.27 21.73
N ASP A 274 0.36 -37.41 21.16
CA ASP A 274 1.28 -38.37 20.57
C ASP A 274 1.74 -37.93 19.17
N CYS A 275 1.09 -36.94 18.55
CA CYS A 275 1.49 -36.44 17.23
C CYS A 275 2.80 -35.66 17.30
N TYR A 276 3.76 -36.00 16.43
CA TYR A 276 5.05 -35.31 16.36
C TYR A 276 4.91 -33.80 16.13
N ALA A 277 4.03 -33.38 15.20
CA ALA A 277 3.77 -31.97 14.89
C ALA A 277 3.22 -31.17 16.09
N TYR A 278 2.56 -31.82 17.05
CA TYR A 278 2.14 -31.19 18.30
C TYR A 278 3.30 -31.05 19.29
N GLN A 279 4.17 -32.06 19.34
CA GLN A 279 5.31 -32.10 20.24
C GLN A 279 6.36 -31.07 19.84
N ASP A 280 6.69 -30.96 18.55
CA ASP A 280 7.65 -29.95 18.08
C ASP A 280 7.04 -28.54 18.07
N ALA A 281 5.82 -28.38 17.56
CA ALA A 281 5.06 -27.14 17.42
C ALA A 281 5.82 -25.99 16.73
N ASN A 282 6.74 -26.33 15.83
CA ASN A 282 7.70 -25.38 15.25
C ASN A 282 7.42 -25.02 13.78
N TYR A 283 6.46 -25.68 13.13
CA TYR A 283 6.18 -25.43 11.72
C TYR A 283 5.72 -23.99 11.48
N GLY A 284 6.41 -23.31 10.56
CA GLY A 284 6.18 -21.91 10.23
C GLY A 284 6.81 -20.90 11.18
N TYR A 285 7.54 -21.34 12.22
CA TYR A 285 8.36 -20.44 13.02
C TYR A 285 9.65 -20.09 12.27
N ASN A 286 9.83 -18.82 11.97
CA ASN A 286 11.00 -18.33 11.24
C ASN A 286 12.13 -17.85 12.17
N GLY A 287 11.95 -17.97 13.48
CA GLY A 287 12.89 -17.48 14.49
C GLY A 287 12.63 -16.04 14.92
N TYR A 288 11.86 -15.24 14.17
CA TYR A 288 11.71 -13.80 14.38
C TYR A 288 10.55 -13.42 15.31
N TYR A 289 10.60 -12.17 15.80
CA TYR A 289 9.53 -11.40 16.44
C TYR A 289 9.01 -11.86 17.81
N VAL A 290 8.93 -13.16 18.04
CA VAL A 290 8.43 -13.74 19.29
C VAL A 290 9.35 -14.84 19.74
N ASP A 291 9.37 -15.10 21.04
CA ASP A 291 10.09 -16.24 21.57
C ASP A 291 9.46 -17.54 21.07
N ARG A 292 10.31 -18.54 20.80
CA ARG A 292 9.85 -19.84 20.30
C ARG A 292 8.78 -20.45 21.21
N ASP A 293 8.93 -20.32 22.52
CA ASP A 293 7.97 -20.91 23.46
C ASP A 293 6.59 -20.24 23.37
N ASP A 294 6.52 -18.94 23.05
CA ASP A 294 5.25 -18.24 22.78
C ASP A 294 4.63 -18.77 21.50
N TYR A 295 5.41 -18.85 20.42
CA TYR A 295 4.97 -19.41 19.16
C TYR A 295 4.41 -20.83 19.34
N ASN A 296 5.17 -21.71 19.97
CA ASN A 296 4.82 -23.11 20.12
C ASN A 296 3.59 -23.30 21.02
N TYR A 297 3.39 -22.43 22.02
CA TYR A 297 2.16 -22.44 22.83
C TYR A 297 0.93 -22.19 21.95
N TYR A 298 0.93 -21.12 21.17
CA TYR A 298 -0.20 -20.76 20.32
C TYR A 298 -0.38 -21.73 19.14
N PHE A 299 0.71 -22.26 18.59
CA PHE A 299 0.66 -23.36 17.63
C PHE A 299 -0.06 -24.58 18.21
N ARG A 300 0.28 -25.01 19.43
CA ARG A 300 -0.37 -26.16 20.08
C ARG A 300 -1.85 -25.92 20.37
N GLU A 301 -2.21 -24.70 20.75
CA GLU A 301 -3.62 -24.32 20.91
C GLU A 301 -4.39 -24.43 19.59
N GLY A 302 -3.76 -24.01 18.50
CA GLY A 302 -4.27 -24.20 17.14
C GLY A 302 -4.45 -25.67 16.81
N PHE A 303 -3.37 -26.43 16.99
CA PHE A 303 -3.27 -27.84 16.67
C PHE A 303 -4.34 -28.68 17.36
N ARG A 304 -4.52 -28.50 18.67
CA ARG A 304 -5.54 -29.24 19.42
C ARG A 304 -6.94 -29.09 18.82
N ARG A 305 -7.31 -27.85 18.46
CA ARG A 305 -8.63 -27.53 17.86
C ARG A 305 -8.75 -28.09 16.44
N GLY A 306 -7.69 -27.94 15.65
CA GLY A 306 -7.63 -28.51 14.31
C GLY A 306 -7.76 -30.02 14.32
N TYR A 307 -7.05 -30.69 15.23
CA TYR A 307 -7.09 -32.12 15.39
C TYR A 307 -8.48 -32.62 15.78
N GLU A 308 -9.15 -31.96 16.72
CA GLU A 308 -10.52 -32.31 17.10
C GLU A 308 -11.49 -32.25 15.90
N ASP A 309 -11.40 -31.18 15.10
CA ASP A 309 -12.18 -30.99 13.88
C ASP A 309 -11.82 -32.04 12.81
N GLY A 310 -10.54 -32.26 12.55
CA GLY A 310 -10.03 -33.21 11.56
C GLY A 310 -10.37 -34.66 11.90
N TYR A 311 -10.24 -35.06 13.17
CA TYR A 311 -10.55 -36.41 13.65
C TYR A 311 -12.06 -36.67 13.69
N SER A 312 -12.86 -35.65 14.01
CA SER A 312 -14.32 -35.79 14.08
C SER A 312 -15.04 -35.54 12.75
N SER A 313 -14.32 -35.13 11.69
CA SER A 313 -14.88 -34.66 10.42
C SER A 313 -15.81 -33.44 10.59
N ARG A 314 -15.43 -32.50 11.47
CA ARG A 314 -16.22 -31.30 11.81
C ARG A 314 -15.43 -30.03 11.54
N TYR A 315 -16.12 -28.90 11.64
CA TYR A 315 -15.58 -27.55 11.42
C TYR A 315 -16.10 -26.62 12.52
N GLN A 316 -15.80 -26.95 13.77
CA GLN A 316 -16.26 -26.20 14.93
C GLN A 316 -15.40 -24.96 15.18
N TYR A 317 -14.08 -25.07 14.99
CA TYR A 317 -13.13 -24.00 15.33
C TYR A 317 -12.55 -23.31 14.09
N GLY A 318 -12.69 -23.92 12.93
CA GLY A 318 -12.20 -23.36 11.68
C GLY A 318 -13.03 -23.77 10.47
N ARG A 319 -12.50 -23.47 9.30
CA ARG A 319 -13.12 -23.78 8.02
C ARG A 319 -12.05 -24.10 6.98
N TYR A 320 -12.47 -24.76 5.92
CA TYR A 320 -11.66 -24.91 4.72
C TYR A 320 -11.95 -23.76 3.76
N SER A 321 -10.92 -23.05 3.30
CA SER A 321 -11.00 -21.96 2.33
C SER A 321 -9.76 -21.99 1.44
N ASP A 322 -9.93 -21.89 0.12
CA ASP A 322 -8.83 -21.70 -0.83
C ASP A 322 -7.65 -22.68 -0.68
N GLY A 323 -7.95 -23.95 -0.43
CA GLY A 323 -6.92 -25.00 -0.28
C GLY A 323 -6.34 -25.12 1.13
N SER A 324 -6.76 -24.30 2.09
CA SER A 324 -6.18 -24.24 3.43
C SER A 324 -7.24 -24.35 4.54
N TYR A 325 -6.85 -24.97 5.65
CA TYR A 325 -7.67 -25.00 6.87
C TYR A 325 -7.28 -23.80 7.73
N ILE A 326 -8.23 -22.89 7.96
CA ILE A 326 -8.00 -21.67 8.74
C ILE A 326 -8.91 -21.66 9.97
N MET A 327 -8.39 -21.16 11.08
CA MET A 327 -9.18 -20.98 12.30
C MET A 327 -10.14 -19.79 12.12
N LEU A 328 -11.31 -19.84 12.74
CA LEU A 328 -12.24 -18.73 12.75
C LEU A 328 -11.65 -17.53 13.50
N GLU A 329 -11.80 -16.33 12.95
CA GLU A 329 -11.24 -15.08 13.51
C GLU A 329 -11.69 -14.82 14.95
N VAL A 330 -12.94 -15.17 15.27
CA VAL A 330 -13.48 -15.05 16.63
C VAL A 330 -12.74 -15.95 17.63
N ILE A 331 -12.35 -17.16 17.21
CA ILE A 331 -11.61 -18.11 18.04
C ILE A 331 -10.15 -17.67 18.16
N LEU A 332 -9.53 -17.20 17.07
CA LEU A 332 -8.18 -16.62 17.10
C LEU A 332 -8.09 -15.49 18.13
N SER A 333 -9.03 -14.55 18.07
CA SER A 333 -9.10 -13.41 18.98
C SER A 333 -9.28 -13.84 20.44
N GLN A 334 -10.16 -14.83 20.68
CA GLN A 334 -10.41 -15.36 22.02
C GLN A 334 -9.17 -16.06 22.60
N VAL A 335 -8.44 -16.83 21.80
CA VAL A 335 -7.26 -17.58 22.26
C VAL A 335 -6.07 -16.66 22.50
N LEU A 336 -5.83 -15.69 21.60
CA LEU A 336 -4.73 -14.74 21.74
C LEU A 336 -4.97 -13.76 22.89
N GLY A 337 -6.22 -13.30 23.06
CA GLY A 337 -6.56 -12.35 24.11
C GLY A 337 -5.78 -11.04 24.00
N PHE A 338 -5.55 -10.57 22.78
CA PHE A 338 -4.87 -9.29 22.56
C PHE A 338 -5.73 -8.13 23.06
N GLU A 339 -5.15 -7.31 23.92
CA GLU A 339 -5.72 -6.05 24.38
C GLU A 339 -4.96 -4.90 23.72
N SER A 340 -5.70 -3.95 23.12
CA SER A 340 -5.10 -2.73 22.57
C SER A 340 -4.46 -1.90 23.68
N LEU A 341 -3.24 -1.42 23.44
CA LEU A 341 -2.57 -0.42 24.28
C LEU A 341 -2.92 1.02 23.89
N ARG A 342 -3.68 1.19 22.81
CA ARG A 342 -4.15 2.48 22.27
C ARG A 342 -5.62 2.70 22.57
#